data_AF-F4XJX9-F1
#
_entry.id   AF-F4XJX9-F1
#
_cell.length_a   1.000
_cell.length_b   1.000
_cell.length_c   1.000
_cell.angle_alpha   90.00
_cell.angle_beta   90.00
_cell.angle_gamma   90.00
#
_symmetry.space_group_name_H-M   'P 1'
#
loop_
_entity.id
_entity.type
_entity.pdbx_description
1 polymer ?
#
loop_
_entity_poly.entity_id
_entity_poly.type
_entity_poly.pdbx_seq_one_letter_code
_entity_poly.pdbx_strand_id
1 'polypeptide(L)'
;MMVNFQSIGKKVASFFLLVALCLSVFVANPAVAQARELYGAVNSDGQVWYGEGFKSRELDGGIYLIQFQEGFQSLPAPTVSIYGSPWKTFNMSAAIVEVGPDYLVVQTSSPDRPADSAFTFTVIGD
;
A
#
# COMPACT_ATOMS: atom_id res chain seq x y z
N MET A 1 60.23 22.08 11.09
CA MET A 1 59.43 21.06 10.37
C MET A 1 58.29 21.80 9.67
N MET A 2 58.46 22.19 8.40
CA MET A 2 57.44 22.94 7.65
C MET A 2 56.35 21.97 7.20
N VAL A 3 55.15 22.11 7.77
CA VAL A 3 53.98 21.33 7.36
C VAL A 3 53.53 21.82 5.99
N ASN A 4 53.53 20.93 5.00
CA ASN A 4 53.17 21.25 3.63
C ASN A 4 51.64 21.38 3.49
N PHE A 5 51.13 22.59 3.70
CA PHE A 5 49.70 22.94 3.67
C PHE A 5 48.99 22.60 2.35
N GLN A 6 49.71 22.55 1.22
CA GLN A 6 49.12 22.19 -0.08
C GLN A 6 48.68 20.71 -0.15
N SER A 7 49.36 19.81 0.59
CA SER A 7 49.03 18.38 0.63
C SER A 7 47.74 18.11 1.43
N ILE A 8 47.52 18.90 2.49
CA ILE A 8 46.35 18.78 3.36
C ILE A 8 45.07 19.19 2.61
N GLY A 9 45.11 20.31 1.86
CA GLY A 9 43.97 20.77 1.08
C GLY A 9 43.50 19.76 0.01
N LYS A 10 44.44 19.09 -0.67
CA LYS A 10 44.11 18.05 -1.66
C LYS A 10 43.45 16.80 -1.04
N LYS A 11 43.91 16.39 0.15
CA LYS A 11 43.33 15.25 0.88
C LYS A 11 41.92 15.56 1.39
N VAL A 12 41.71 16.76 1.93
CA VAL A 12 40.38 17.21 2.38
C VAL A 12 39.42 17.32 1.19
N ALA A 13 39.86 17.90 0.06
CA ALA A 13 39.04 17.98 -1.13
C ALA A 13 38.64 16.60 -1.68
N SER A 14 39.57 15.63 -1.74
CA SER A 14 39.25 14.25 -2.14
C SER A 14 38.28 13.57 -1.19
N PHE A 15 38.39 13.81 0.12
CA PHE A 15 37.47 13.23 1.10
C PHE A 15 36.06 13.81 0.97
N PHE A 16 35.94 15.12 0.76
CA PHE A 16 34.66 15.76 0.47
C PHE A 16 34.02 15.25 -0.83
N LEU A 17 34.82 15.06 -1.88
CA LEU A 17 34.34 14.54 -3.15
C LEU A 17 33.86 13.09 -3.02
N LEU A 18 34.57 12.26 -2.25
CA LEU A 18 34.17 10.88 -1.95
C LEU A 18 32.86 10.85 -1.14
N VAL A 19 32.74 11.67 -0.09
CA VAL A 19 31.52 11.75 0.72
C VAL A 19 30.33 12.25 -0.10
N ALA A 20 30.52 13.25 -0.96
CA ALA A 20 29.49 13.75 -1.86
C ALA A 20 29.05 12.68 -2.87
N LEU A 21 29.99 11.88 -3.41
CA LEU A 21 29.69 10.75 -4.29
C LEU A 21 28.96 9.61 -3.55
N CYS A 22 29.34 9.33 -2.31
CA CYS A 22 28.65 8.31 -1.50
C CYS A 22 27.22 8.76 -1.16
N LEU A 23 27.02 10.03 -0.80
CA LEU A 23 25.70 10.60 -0.54
C LEU A 23 24.83 10.61 -1.80
N SER A 24 25.39 10.91 -2.97
CA SER A 24 24.61 10.87 -4.22
C SER A 24 24.16 9.46 -4.60
N VAL A 25 24.96 8.44 -4.31
CA VAL A 25 24.57 7.02 -4.53
C VAL A 25 23.50 6.56 -3.53
N PHE A 26 23.54 7.03 -2.28
CA PHE A 26 22.51 6.69 -1.28
C PHE A 26 21.19 7.43 -1.50
N VAL A 27 21.22 8.69 -1.94
CA VAL A 27 20.02 9.48 -2.26
C VAL A 27 19.41 9.05 -3.59
N ALA A 28 20.21 8.50 -4.52
CA ALA A 28 19.77 8.05 -5.83
C ALA A 28 19.73 6.53 -5.97
N ASN A 29 19.38 5.79 -4.91
CA ASN A 29 18.95 4.39 -5.07
C ASN A 29 17.42 4.29 -5.15
N PRO A 30 16.79 4.57 -6.31
CA PRO A 30 15.37 4.32 -6.52
C PRO A 30 15.04 2.82 -6.57
N ALA A 31 16.02 1.91 -6.42
CA ALA A 31 15.80 0.47 -6.46
C ALA A 31 15.30 -0.11 -5.13
N VAL A 32 15.11 0.71 -4.10
CA VAL A 32 14.20 0.38 -2.99
C VAL A 32 13.00 1.31 -3.12
N ALA A 33 12.19 1.09 -4.16
CA ALA A 33 10.82 1.59 -4.17
C ALA A 33 10.19 1.07 -2.87
N GLN A 34 10.01 1.98 -1.91
CA GLN A 34 9.51 1.62 -0.60
C GLN A 34 8.07 1.18 -0.79
N ALA A 35 7.76 -0.07 -0.43
CA ALA A 35 6.45 -0.63 -0.67
C ALA A 35 5.37 0.30 -0.09
N ARG A 36 4.47 0.76 -0.95
CA ARG A 36 3.32 1.58 -0.60
C ARG A 36 2.26 0.68 0.01
N GLU A 37 1.74 1.10 1.16
CA GLU A 37 0.62 0.45 1.83
C GLU A 37 -0.63 1.33 1.73
N LEU A 38 -1.73 0.72 1.31
CA LEU A 38 -3.07 1.31 1.30
C LEU A 38 -3.98 0.42 2.12
N TYR A 39 -4.71 0.97 3.08
CA TYR A 39 -5.64 0.20 3.89
C TYR A 39 -6.92 0.96 4.14
N GLY A 40 -7.98 0.22 4.47
CA GLY A 40 -9.27 0.83 4.74
C GLY A 40 -10.29 -0.12 5.34
N ALA A 41 -11.40 0.46 5.76
CA ALA A 41 -12.58 -0.25 6.21
C ALA A 41 -13.80 0.24 5.43
N VAL A 42 -14.62 -0.70 4.98
CA VAL A 42 -15.85 -0.46 4.23
C VAL A 42 -17.01 -1.08 4.99
N ASN A 43 -18.14 -0.38 5.04
CA ASN A 43 -19.35 -0.87 5.68
C ASN A 43 -20.17 -1.78 4.75
N SER A 44 -21.28 -2.34 5.25
CA SER A 44 -22.15 -3.20 4.45
C SER A 44 -22.75 -2.51 3.23
N ASP A 45 -22.91 -1.18 3.27
CA ASP A 45 -23.50 -0.39 2.19
C ASP A 45 -22.43 0.09 1.17
N GLY A 46 -21.21 -0.42 1.28
CA GLY A 46 -20.09 -0.06 0.40
C GLY A 46 -19.48 1.32 0.67
N GLN A 47 -19.87 2.00 1.74
CA GLN A 47 -19.32 3.29 2.15
C GLN A 47 -18.02 3.12 2.94
N VAL A 48 -17.10 4.07 2.76
CA VAL A 48 -15.85 4.10 3.50
C VAL A 48 -16.10 4.50 4.95
N TRP A 49 -15.72 3.64 5.89
CA TRP A 49 -15.70 3.96 7.32
C TRP A 49 -14.37 4.54 7.77
N TYR A 50 -13.26 4.04 7.21
CA TYR A 50 -11.91 4.44 7.58
C TYR A 50 -10.92 4.22 6.43
N GLY A 51 -9.85 5.01 6.41
CA GLY A 51 -8.79 5.00 5.40
C GLY A 51 -8.92 6.13 4.39
N GLU A 52 -7.83 6.38 3.66
CA GLU A 52 -7.71 7.42 2.65
C GLU A 52 -7.02 6.86 1.39
N GLY A 53 -6.99 7.59 0.28
CA GLY A 53 -6.32 7.14 -0.95
C GLY A 53 -7.12 6.16 -1.80
N PHE A 54 -8.40 5.93 -1.47
CA PHE A 54 -9.30 5.10 -2.29
C PHE A 54 -10.74 5.64 -2.26
N LYS A 55 -11.59 5.06 -3.11
CA LYS A 55 -13.04 5.18 -3.09
C LYS A 55 -13.64 3.78 -3.09
N SER A 56 -14.80 3.64 -2.47
CA SER A 56 -15.55 2.38 -2.44
C SER A 56 -16.95 2.58 -3.01
N ARG A 57 -17.45 1.57 -3.71
CA ARG A 57 -18.87 1.45 -4.08
C ARG A 57 -19.28 -0.02 -4.16
N GLU A 58 -20.50 -0.30 -3.77
CA GLU A 58 -21.16 -1.58 -4.06
C GLU A 58 -21.49 -1.66 -5.57
N LEU A 59 -21.30 -2.84 -6.16
CA LEU A 59 -21.65 -3.13 -7.55
C LEU A 59 -22.96 -3.90 -7.66
N ASP A 60 -23.07 -4.96 -6.85
CA ASP A 60 -24.18 -5.90 -6.77
C ASP A 60 -24.05 -6.64 -5.44
N GLY A 61 -25.15 -7.01 -4.78
CA GLY A 61 -25.17 -7.39 -3.36
C GLY A 61 -24.00 -8.27 -2.91
N GLY A 62 -23.21 -7.77 -1.96
CA GLY A 62 -22.00 -8.38 -1.43
C GLY A 62 -20.75 -8.22 -2.30
N ILE A 63 -20.79 -7.50 -3.43
CA ILE A 63 -19.65 -7.25 -4.33
C ILE A 63 -19.31 -5.76 -4.30
N TYR A 64 -18.06 -5.45 -3.96
CA TYR A 64 -17.57 -4.10 -3.75
C TYR A 64 -16.35 -3.80 -4.63
N LEU A 65 -16.38 -2.65 -5.29
CA LEU A 65 -15.23 -2.10 -5.99
C LEU A 65 -14.51 -1.09 -5.12
N ILE A 66 -13.24 -1.34 -4.86
CA ILE A 66 -12.31 -0.42 -4.22
C ILE A 66 -11.42 0.17 -5.32
N GLN A 67 -11.64 1.45 -5.65
CA GLN A 67 -10.84 2.16 -6.64
C GLN A 67 -9.74 2.96 -5.93
N PHE A 68 -8.48 2.76 -6.29
CA PHE A 68 -7.37 3.53 -5.76
C PHE A 68 -7.35 4.92 -6.38
N GLN A 69 -7.05 5.95 -5.59
CA GLN A 69 -6.89 7.31 -6.09
C GLN A 69 -5.60 7.45 -6.90
N GLU A 70 -4.56 6.78 -6.45
CA GLU A 70 -3.30 6.61 -7.17
C GLU A 70 -3.08 5.10 -7.38
N GLY A 71 -2.96 4.67 -8.64
CA GLY A 71 -2.65 3.29 -8.96
C GLY A 71 -1.28 2.86 -8.44
N PHE A 72 -1.09 1.55 -8.33
CA PHE A 72 0.22 0.91 -8.21
C PHE A 72 0.84 0.81 -9.61
N GLN A 73 2.16 0.75 -9.74
CA GLN A 73 2.77 0.58 -11.06
C GLN A 73 2.70 -0.89 -11.51
N SER A 74 2.69 -1.81 -10.55
CA SER A 74 2.55 -3.25 -10.74
C SER A 74 1.29 -3.79 -10.07
N LEU A 75 1.04 -5.09 -10.22
CA LEU A 75 -0.10 -5.75 -9.56
C LEU A 75 0.18 -5.83 -8.05
N PRO A 76 -0.61 -5.17 -7.20
CA PRO A 76 -0.37 -5.17 -5.76
C PRO A 76 -0.85 -6.48 -5.11
N ALA A 77 -0.46 -6.69 -3.85
CA ALA A 77 -0.86 -7.81 -3.01
C ALA A 77 -1.86 -7.37 -1.93
N PRO A 78 -3.17 -7.63 -2.12
CA PRO A 78 -4.18 -7.32 -1.11
C PRO A 78 -4.45 -8.47 -0.13
N THR A 79 -4.91 -8.10 1.06
CA THR A 79 -5.55 -8.98 2.05
C THR A 79 -6.88 -8.37 2.47
N VAL A 80 -7.82 -9.22 2.86
CA VAL A 80 -9.17 -8.79 3.30
C VAL A 80 -9.63 -9.62 4.49
N SER A 81 -10.38 -8.99 5.38
CA SER A 81 -11.03 -9.65 6.52
C SER A 81 -12.42 -9.10 6.73
N ILE A 82 -13.36 -9.97 7.09
CA ILE A 82 -14.68 -9.54 7.57
C ILE A 82 -14.52 -8.72 8.85
N TYR A 83 -15.36 -7.69 9.00
CA TYR A 83 -15.43 -6.84 10.17
C TYR A 83 -16.89 -6.75 10.67
N GLY A 84 -17.11 -6.87 11.98
CA GLY A 84 -18.44 -6.71 12.55
C GLY A 84 -18.64 -7.47 13.86
N SER A 85 -19.88 -7.45 14.36
CA SER A 85 -20.24 -8.18 15.58
C SER A 85 -20.07 -9.69 15.38
N PRO A 86 -19.30 -10.39 16.23
CA PRO A 86 -18.96 -11.79 16.01
C PRO A 86 -20.17 -12.70 15.75
N TRP A 87 -21.28 -12.54 16.47
CA TRP A 87 -22.48 -13.37 16.30
C TRP A 87 -23.25 -13.10 15.01
N LYS A 88 -23.05 -11.96 14.35
CA LYS A 88 -23.66 -11.64 13.05
C LYS A 88 -22.79 -12.10 11.88
N THR A 89 -21.47 -12.11 12.07
CA THR A 89 -20.50 -12.32 10.99
C THR A 89 -19.74 -13.64 11.09
N PHE A 90 -20.03 -14.48 12.09
CA PHE A 90 -19.27 -15.73 12.35
C PHE A 90 -19.20 -16.70 11.17
N ASN A 91 -20.25 -16.73 10.33
CA ASN A 91 -20.37 -17.60 9.17
C ASN A 91 -20.17 -16.86 7.85
N MET A 92 -19.64 -15.63 7.90
CA MET A 92 -19.37 -14.84 6.72
C MET A 92 -17.93 -14.97 6.28
N SER A 93 -17.69 -14.77 4.99
CA SER A 93 -16.37 -14.71 4.39
C SER A 93 -16.21 -13.49 3.51
N ALA A 94 -14.97 -13.01 3.38
CA ALA A 94 -14.58 -12.03 2.38
C ALA A 94 -13.50 -12.65 1.48
N ALA A 95 -13.64 -12.45 0.18
CA ALA A 95 -12.69 -12.90 -0.81
C ALA A 95 -12.32 -11.74 -1.74
N ILE A 96 -11.05 -11.67 -2.13
CA ILE A 96 -10.61 -10.82 -3.22
C ILE A 96 -10.86 -11.60 -4.51
N VAL A 97 -11.75 -11.10 -5.37
CA VAL A 97 -12.15 -11.80 -6.61
C VAL A 97 -11.41 -11.27 -7.83
N GLU A 98 -10.95 -10.02 -7.77
CA GLU A 98 -10.15 -9.40 -8.83
C GLU A 98 -9.22 -8.34 -8.24
N VAL A 99 -8.04 -8.20 -8.83
CA VAL A 99 -7.04 -7.19 -8.46
C VAL A 99 -6.48 -6.61 -9.74
N GLY A 100 -6.41 -5.28 -9.78
CA GLY A 100 -5.67 -4.55 -10.80
C GLY A 100 -4.75 -3.51 -10.16
N PRO A 101 -3.89 -2.86 -10.95
CA PRO A 101 -3.03 -1.80 -10.44
C PRO A 101 -3.82 -0.61 -9.87
N ASP A 102 -5.05 -0.37 -10.37
CA ASP A 102 -5.87 0.78 -9.98
C ASP A 102 -7.05 0.42 -9.07
N TYR A 103 -7.28 -0.87 -8.79
CA TYR A 103 -8.46 -1.29 -8.05
C TYR A 103 -8.32 -2.68 -7.40
N LEU A 104 -9.23 -2.97 -6.46
CA LEU A 104 -9.53 -4.33 -6.05
C LEU A 104 -11.05 -4.56 -6.00
N VAL A 105 -11.47 -5.80 -6.24
CA VAL A 105 -12.86 -6.23 -6.08
C VAL A 105 -12.94 -7.22 -4.92
N VAL A 106 -13.76 -6.88 -3.93
CA VAL A 106 -14.04 -7.73 -2.77
C VAL A 106 -15.44 -8.29 -2.91
N GLN A 107 -15.59 -9.58 -2.66
CA GLN A 107 -16.89 -10.20 -2.45
C GLN A 107 -17.01 -10.67 -1.01
N THR A 108 -18.04 -10.20 -0.32
CA THR A 108 -18.50 -10.76 0.95
C THR A 108 -19.64 -11.74 0.70
N SER A 109 -19.71 -12.78 1.53
CA SER A 109 -20.70 -13.83 1.37
C SER A 109 -21.08 -14.46 2.70
N SER A 110 -22.31 -14.97 2.71
CA SER A 110 -22.74 -16.03 3.62
C SER A 110 -22.29 -17.39 3.04
N PRO A 111 -22.52 -18.53 3.75
CA PRO A 111 -22.09 -19.84 3.26
C PRO A 111 -22.69 -20.26 1.91
N ASP A 112 -23.87 -19.72 1.56
CA ASP A 112 -24.67 -20.15 0.41
C ASP A 112 -24.74 -19.13 -0.73
N ARG A 113 -24.42 -17.85 -0.48
CA ARG A 113 -24.60 -16.76 -1.45
C ARG A 113 -23.83 -15.48 -1.10
N PRO A 114 -23.59 -14.60 -2.09
CA PRO A 114 -23.18 -13.22 -1.83
C PRO A 114 -24.11 -12.56 -0.81
N ALA A 115 -23.54 -11.78 0.10
CA ALA A 115 -24.27 -11.09 1.15
C ALA A 115 -23.47 -9.90 1.65
N ASP A 116 -24.14 -8.77 1.84
CA ASP A 116 -23.50 -7.54 2.29
C ASP A 116 -22.89 -7.67 3.69
N SER A 117 -21.65 -7.22 3.83
CA SER A 117 -20.97 -7.15 5.13
C SER A 117 -19.91 -6.08 5.12
N ALA A 118 -19.64 -5.54 6.31
CA ALA A 118 -18.46 -4.72 6.50
C ALA A 118 -17.19 -5.59 6.43
N PHE A 119 -16.10 -4.98 5.94
CA PHE A 119 -14.80 -5.61 5.82
C PHE A 119 -13.68 -4.58 5.95
N THR A 120 -12.49 -5.06 6.30
CA THR A 120 -11.23 -4.29 6.25
C THR A 120 -10.33 -4.90 5.20
N PHE A 121 -9.49 -4.08 4.59
CA PHE A 121 -8.49 -4.55 3.63
C PHE A 121 -7.17 -3.79 3.80
N THR A 122 -6.09 -4.44 3.38
CA THR A 122 -4.76 -3.86 3.23
C THR A 122 -4.21 -4.27 1.87
N VAL A 123 -3.61 -3.34 1.14
CA VAL A 123 -3.02 -3.52 -0.17
C VAL A 123 -1.58 -3.05 -0.11
N ILE A 124 -0.64 -3.91 -0.48
CA ILE A 124 0.79 -3.60 -0.48
C ILE A 124 1.30 -3.72 -1.91
N GLY A 125 2.00 -2.71 -2.39
CA GLY A 125 2.56 -2.67 -3.74
C GLY A 125 3.65 -1.62 -3.85
N ASP A 126 4.00 -1.23 -5.07
CA ASP A 126 5.03 -0.24 -5.40
C ASP A 126 4.51 1.19 -5.56
#